data_AF-A0A0A6P6F2-F1
#
_entry.id   AF-A0A0A6P6F2-F1
#
_cell.length_a   1.000
_cell.length_b   1.000
_cell.length_c   1.000
_cell.angle_alpha   90.00
_cell.angle_beta   90.00
_cell.angle_gamma   90.00
#
_symmetry.space_group_name_H-M   'P 1'
#
loop_
_entity.id
_entity.type
_entity.pdbx_description
1 polymer ?
#
loop_
_entity_poly.entity_id
_entity_poly.type
_entity_poly.pdbx_seq_one_letter_code
_entity_poly.pdbx_strand_id
1 'polypeptide(L)'
;MDIVIIKKCSGNPIKNLPDGLENLVQYNLLTYKSLREPLNVWAIEELIGHYVNYRKQISPSLDNLLPDSDFKLFALSTSYPHKLGHSIKIKKIKDGVYDLRIRRMLRF
;
A
#
# COMPACT_ATOMS: atom_id res chain seq x y z
N MET A 1 1.03 -5.18 12.79
CA MET A 1 1.45 -4.36 11.64
C MET A 1 0.82 -3.00 11.78
N ASP A 2 1.62 -1.94 11.66
CA ASP A 2 1.11 -0.57 11.77
C ASP A 2 0.70 -0.02 10.40
N ILE A 3 -0.45 0.66 10.38
CA ILE A 3 -1.04 1.28 9.20
C ILE A 3 -1.36 2.73 9.50
N VAL A 4 -0.85 3.63 8.67
CA VAL A 4 -1.24 5.03 8.62
C VAL A 4 -2.21 5.20 7.45
N ILE A 5 -3.31 5.91 7.68
CA ILE A 5 -4.30 6.21 6.64
C ILE A 5 -4.24 7.70 6.35
N ILE A 6 -3.90 8.05 5.11
CA ILE A 6 -3.90 9.42 4.60
C ILE A 6 -5.12 9.60 3.72
N LYS A 7 -6.08 10.41 4.20
CA LYS A 7 -7.30 10.76 3.48
C LYS A 7 -7.17 12.13 2.83
N LYS A 8 -7.57 12.24 1.57
CA LYS A 8 -7.70 13.53 0.89
C LYS A 8 -8.87 14.32 1.46
N CYS A 9 -8.60 15.54 1.91
CA CYS A 9 -9.58 16.49 2.42
C CYS A 9 -9.39 17.85 1.74
N SER A 10 -10.37 18.75 1.90
CA SER A 10 -10.23 20.15 1.47
C SER A 10 -9.14 20.85 2.27
N GLY A 11 -8.28 21.61 1.60
CA GLY A 11 -7.21 22.36 2.24
C GLY A 11 -6.12 22.76 1.25
N ASN A 12 -5.02 23.32 1.77
CA ASN A 12 -3.86 23.67 0.95
C ASN A 12 -3.18 22.39 0.44
N PRO A 13 -2.88 22.28 -0.87
CA PRO A 13 -2.19 21.13 -1.41
C PRO A 13 -0.77 21.03 -0.84
N ILE A 14 -0.32 19.79 -0.63
CA ILE A 14 1.06 19.51 -0.24
C ILE A 14 1.95 19.80 -1.44
N LYS A 15 2.84 20.81 -1.32
CA LYS A 15 3.69 21.25 -2.44
C LYS A 15 4.78 20.25 -2.78
N ASN A 16 5.41 19.66 -1.77
CA ASN A 16 6.53 18.74 -1.92
C ASN A 16 6.19 17.42 -1.23
N LEU A 17 6.09 16.36 -2.02
CA LEU A 17 5.90 15.00 -1.52
C LEU A 17 7.22 14.23 -1.64
N PRO A 18 7.49 13.29 -0.72
CA PRO A 18 8.59 12.35 -0.88
C PRO A 18 8.46 11.54 -2.17
N ASP A 19 9.60 11.08 -2.68
CA ASP A 19 9.66 10.20 -3.83
C ASP A 19 8.76 8.96 -3.66
N GLY A 20 7.93 8.68 -4.66
CA GLY A 20 6.99 7.56 -4.67
C GLY A 20 5.62 7.84 -4.04
N LEU A 21 5.42 9.02 -3.42
CA LEU A 21 4.12 9.46 -2.87
C LEU A 21 3.45 10.53 -3.72
N GLU A 22 3.86 10.76 -4.97
CA GLU A 22 3.36 11.86 -5.81
C GLU A 22 1.93 11.62 -6.34
N ASN A 23 1.45 10.38 -6.24
CA ASN A 23 0.21 9.92 -6.87
C ASN A 23 -0.84 9.45 -5.84
N LEU A 24 -0.97 10.21 -4.74
CA LEU A 24 -1.98 10.02 -3.70
C LEU A 24 -3.40 10.15 -4.27
N VAL A 25 -4.30 9.31 -3.76
CA VAL A 25 -5.72 9.28 -4.12
C VAL A 25 -6.60 9.63 -2.90
N GLN A 26 -7.90 9.33 -2.95
CA GLN A 26 -8.84 9.68 -1.89
C GLN A 26 -8.48 9.04 -0.54
N TYR A 27 -8.06 7.77 -0.54
CA TYR A 27 -7.60 7.03 0.64
C TYR A 27 -6.27 6.33 0.35
N ASN A 28 -5.25 6.56 1.17
CA ASN A 28 -3.92 5.98 0.98
C ASN A 28 -3.52 5.27 2.26
N LEU A 29 -3.32 3.96 2.20
CA LEU A 29 -2.88 3.17 3.34
C LEU A 29 -1.39 2.92 3.23
N LEU A 30 -0.68 3.27 4.29
CA LEU A 30 0.77 3.24 4.34
C LEU A 30 1.22 2.37 5.49
N THR A 31 2.19 1.50 5.24
CA THR A 31 2.93 0.81 6.30
C THR A 31 4.40 1.14 6.24
N TYR A 32 5.06 1.08 7.39
CA TYR A 32 6.50 1.24 7.51
C TYR A 32 7.12 -0.02 8.08
N LYS A 33 8.29 -0.41 7.55
CA LYS A 33 8.99 -1.64 7.92
C LYS A 33 10.47 -1.37 8.17
N SER A 34 10.92 -1.71 9.37
CA SER A 34 12.31 -1.53 9.81
C SER A 34 13.17 -2.76 9.52
N LEU A 35 14.45 -2.71 9.87
CA LEU A 35 15.34 -3.88 9.81
C LEU A 35 14.87 -5.04 10.72
N ARG A 36 14.21 -4.73 11.84
CA ARG A 36 13.69 -5.73 12.79
C ARG A 36 12.34 -6.32 12.35
N GLU A 37 11.59 -5.57 11.56
CA GLU A 37 10.32 -5.99 10.98
C GLU A 37 10.36 -5.88 9.46
N PRO A 38 10.95 -6.88 8.77
CA PRO A 38 11.26 -6.77 7.36
C PRO A 38 10.00 -6.72 6.50
N LEU A 39 10.05 -5.93 5.44
CA LEU A 39 9.02 -5.96 4.39
C LEU A 39 9.16 -7.26 3.59
N ASN A 40 8.26 -8.20 3.84
CA ASN A 40 8.16 -9.50 3.17
C ASN A 40 6.77 -9.68 2.53
N VAL A 41 6.56 -10.80 1.84
CA VAL A 41 5.29 -11.08 1.17
C VAL A 41 4.12 -11.07 2.14
N TRP A 42 4.30 -11.68 3.32
CA TRP A 42 3.29 -11.72 4.36
C TRP A 42 2.84 -10.31 4.77
N ALA A 43 3.79 -9.39 4.99
CA ALA A 43 3.48 -8.00 5.32
C ALA A 43 2.69 -7.28 4.21
N ILE A 44 2.96 -7.56 2.93
CA ILE A 44 2.17 -6.98 1.84
C ILE A 44 0.74 -7.57 1.85
N GLU A 45 0.59 -8.85 2.13
CA GLU A 45 -0.73 -9.48 2.22
C GLU A 45 -1.54 -8.97 3.41
N GLU A 46 -0.88 -8.74 4.55
CA GLU A 46 -1.48 -8.05 5.68
C GLU A 46 -1.95 -6.64 5.30
N LEU A 47 -1.12 -5.86 4.58
CA LEU A 47 -1.51 -4.54 4.07
C LEU A 47 -2.74 -4.60 3.16
N ILE A 48 -2.79 -5.58 2.26
CA ILE A 48 -3.95 -5.81 1.39
C ILE A 48 -5.18 -6.17 2.23
N GLY A 49 -5.03 -7.04 3.23
CA GLY A 49 -6.10 -7.39 4.16
C GLY A 49 -6.63 -6.18 4.93
N HIS A 50 -5.73 -5.32 5.41
CA HIS A 50 -6.09 -4.05 6.05
C HIS A 50 -6.84 -3.12 5.10
N TYR A 51 -6.42 -3.01 3.84
CA TYR A 51 -7.17 -2.29 2.81
C TYR A 51 -8.58 -2.84 2.63
N VAL A 52 -8.73 -4.15 2.45
CA VAL A 52 -10.04 -4.78 2.26
C VAL A 52 -10.94 -4.50 3.46
N ASN A 53 -10.42 -4.65 4.68
CA ASN A 53 -11.16 -4.37 5.90
C ASN A 53 -11.55 -2.89 6.01
N TYR A 54 -10.60 -1.99 5.81
CA TYR A 54 -10.86 -0.55 5.88
C TYR A 54 -11.89 -0.11 4.85
N ARG A 55 -11.75 -0.56 3.59
CA ARG A 55 -12.72 -0.29 2.52
C ARG A 55 -14.13 -0.73 2.93
N LYS A 56 -14.29 -1.91 3.51
CA LYS A 56 -15.59 -2.38 4.02
C LYS A 56 -16.15 -1.48 5.12
N GLN A 57 -15.31 -1.02 6.05
CA GLN A 57 -15.72 -0.16 7.17
C GLN A 57 -16.18 1.23 6.73
N ILE A 58 -15.52 1.82 5.73
CA ILE A 58 -15.83 3.20 5.29
C ILE A 58 -16.79 3.25 4.11
N SER A 59 -17.17 2.11 3.54
CA SER A 59 -18.17 2.04 2.49
C SER A 59 -19.58 2.15 3.07
N PRO A 60 -20.55 2.70 2.32
CA PRO A 60 -21.94 2.77 2.75
C PRO A 60 -22.54 1.42 3.17
N SER A 61 -22.19 0.33 2.47
CA SER A 61 -22.56 -1.04 2.83
C SER A 61 -21.63 -2.06 2.16
N LEU A 62 -21.76 -3.35 2.51
CA LEU A 62 -20.99 -4.42 1.86
C LEU A 62 -21.42 -4.67 0.39
N ASP A 63 -22.65 -4.29 0.03
CA ASP A 63 -23.18 -4.36 -1.33
C ASP A 63 -22.90 -3.10 -2.16
N ASN A 64 -22.45 -2.02 -1.49
CA ASN A 64 -22.11 -0.75 -2.11
C ASN A 64 -20.72 -0.29 -1.64
N LEU A 65 -19.69 -1.04 -2.04
CA LEU A 65 -18.31 -0.73 -1.70
C LEU A 65 -17.82 0.48 -2.52
N LEU A 66 -17.10 1.40 -1.87
CA LEU A 66 -16.38 2.47 -2.56
C LEU A 66 -15.46 1.89 -3.67
N PRO A 67 -15.24 2.60 -4.79
CA PRO A 67 -14.39 2.12 -5.88
C PRO A 67 -12.98 1.72 -5.42
N ASP A 68 -12.36 0.74 -6.05
CA ASP A 68 -10.98 0.36 -5.76
C ASP A 68 -9.98 1.47 -6.14
N SER A 69 -10.28 2.24 -7.19
CA SER A 69 -9.53 3.41 -7.65
C SER A 69 -9.39 4.52 -6.60
N ASP A 70 -10.28 4.54 -5.60
CA ASP A 70 -10.21 5.51 -4.50
C ASP A 70 -9.13 5.16 -3.47
N PHE A 71 -8.49 3.98 -3.60
CA PHE A 71 -7.53 3.46 -2.65
C PHE A 71 -6.15 3.26 -3.27
N LYS A 72 -5.12 3.53 -2.47
CA LYS A 72 -3.74 3.21 -2.82
C LYS A 72 -2.96 2.68 -1.65
N LEU A 73 -2.05 1.75 -1.92
CA LEU A 73 -1.25 1.07 -0.92
C LEU A 73 0.22 1.44 -1.08
N PHE A 74 0.85 1.82 0.03
CA PHE A 74 2.26 2.16 0.08
C PHE A 74 2.96 1.35 1.18
N ALA A 75 4.12 0.80 0.85
CA ALA A 75 4.96 0.10 1.82
C ALA A 75 6.36 0.70 1.81
N LEU A 76 6.71 1.37 2.89
CA LEU A 76 8.02 1.98 3.08
C LEU A 76 8.90 1.00 3.85
N SER A 77 10.17 0.90 3.44
CA SER A 77 11.16 0.12 4.19
C SER A 77 12.45 0.89 4.33
N THR A 78 13.07 0.79 5.51
CA THR A 78 14.37 1.42 5.80
C THR A 78 15.50 0.90 4.92
N SER A 79 15.37 -0.34 4.43
CA SER A 79 16.39 -1.02 3.63
C SER A 79 15.75 -1.70 2.43
N TYR A 80 16.55 -2.01 1.41
CA TYR A 80 16.06 -2.78 0.28
C TYR A 80 15.47 -4.13 0.74
N PRO A 81 14.21 -4.45 0.41
CA PRO A 81 13.54 -5.61 0.97
C PRO A 81 13.93 -6.88 0.21
N HIS A 82 15.15 -7.39 0.46
CA HIS A 82 15.69 -8.58 -0.21
C HIS A 82 14.79 -9.83 -0.10
N LYS A 83 13.99 -9.93 0.97
CA LYS A 83 13.03 -11.03 1.19
C LYS A 83 11.77 -10.94 0.31
N LEU A 84 11.53 -9.80 -0.35
CA LEU A 84 10.36 -9.55 -1.19
C LEU A 84 10.56 -10.02 -2.64
N GLY A 85 11.78 -9.86 -3.17
CA GLY A 85 12.09 -10.06 -4.59
C GLY A 85 12.01 -11.50 -5.09
N HIS A 86 12.04 -12.50 -4.21
CA HIS A 86 11.99 -13.91 -4.61
C HIS A 86 10.57 -14.40 -4.99
N SER A 87 9.53 -13.74 -4.48
CA SER A 87 8.15 -14.23 -4.56
C SER A 87 7.19 -13.27 -5.27
N ILE A 88 7.63 -12.03 -5.54
CA ILE A 88 6.79 -10.97 -6.10
C ILE A 88 7.55 -10.30 -7.25
N LYS A 89 6.84 -10.00 -8.34
CA LYS A 89 7.42 -9.20 -9.43
C LYS A 89 7.53 -7.74 -8.97
N ILE A 90 8.76 -7.27 -8.84
CA ILE A 90 9.11 -5.90 -8.50
C ILE A 90 9.56 -5.18 -9.77
N LYS A 91 8.97 -4.04 -10.08
CA LYS A 91 9.38 -3.16 -11.18
C LYS A 91 9.95 -1.87 -10.59
N LYS A 92 11.24 -1.64 -10.77
CA LYS A 92 11.87 -0.36 -10.40
C LYS A 92 11.30 0.76 -11.29
N ILE A 93 10.87 1.85 -10.66
CA ILE A 93 10.39 3.06 -11.34
C ILE A 93 11.50 4.10 -11.36
N LYS A 94 12.12 4.34 -10.20
CA LYS A 94 13.34 5.13 -10.00
C LYS A 94 14.11 4.59 -8.80
N ASP A 95 15.23 5.20 -8.45
CA ASP A 95 15.98 4.81 -7.25
C ASP A 95 15.10 4.93 -6.00
N GLY A 96 15.07 3.88 -5.18
CA GLY A 96 14.24 3.81 -3.98
C GLY A 96 12.73 3.58 -4.20
N VAL A 97 12.23 3.67 -5.44
CA VAL A 97 10.78 3.57 -5.74
C VAL A 97 10.47 2.41 -6.68
N TYR A 98 9.56 1.54 -6.24
CA TYR A 98 9.25 0.28 -6.91
C TYR A 98 7.75 0.04 -6.94
N ASP A 99 7.26 -0.43 -8.09
CA ASP A 99 5.93 -1.02 -8.20
C ASP A 99 6.00 -2.51 -7.88
N LEU A 100 5.02 -2.97 -7.09
CA LEU A 100 4.89 -4.37 -6.69
C LEU A 100 3.64 -4.96 -7.32
N ARG A 101 3.76 -6.17 -7.88
CA ARG A 101 2.59 -6.93 -8.34
C ARG A 101 2.58 -8.32 -7.72
N ILE A 102 1.66 -8.53 -6.78
CA ILE A 102 1.37 -9.85 -6.21
C ILE A 102 0.52 -10.66 -7.18
N ARG A 103 0.91 -11.92 -7.39
CA ARG A 103 0.12 -12.93 -8.08
C ARG A 103 0.12 -14.18 -7.20
N ARG A 104 -1.00 -14.47 -6.53
CA ARG A 104 -1.20 -15.75 -5.86
C ARG A 104 -1.98 -16.68 -6.78
N MET A 105 -1.54 -17.92 -6.87
CA MET A 105 -2.33 -18.98 -7.48
C MET A 105 -3.40 -19.42 -6.47
N LEU A 106 -4.66 -19.36 -6.87
CA LEU A 106 -5.79 -19.93 -6.12
C LEU A 106 -6.38 -21.05 -6.96
N ARG A 107 -6.73 -22.16 -6.32
CA ARG A 107 -7.47 -23.28 -6.93
C ARG A 107 -8.78 -23.42 -6.18
N PHE A 108 -9.87 -23.62 -6.92
CA PHE A 108 -11.21 -23.86 -6.39
C PHE A 108 -11.56 -25.33 -6.57
#